data_AF-A0A2V8KJ79-F1
#
_entry.id   AF-A0A2V8KJ79-F1
#
_cell.length_a   1.000
_cell.length_b   1.000
_cell.length_c   1.000
_cell.angle_alpha   90.00
_cell.angle_beta   90.00
_cell.angle_gamma   90.00
#
_symmetry.space_group_name_H-M   'P 1'
#
loop_
_entity.id
_entity.type
_entity.pdbx_description
1 polymer ?
#
loop_
_entity_poly.entity_id
_entity_poly.type
_entity_poly.pdbx_seq_one_letter_code
_entity_poly.pdbx_strand_id
1 'polypeptide(L)'
;MSAGSPARDIAGGRRSASATARRLKNRPPLQLRKWLILTHRYAGIVLSLFFVMWFLSGIAMIYARGMPGLTADMSLARLNELNLGAVKLSPAEAVAKAELGEAPARAMMLMIMDRPAYRFTVDGGSVTLFADTGELLPEIGKAEALKIASSFMEMPESRMYYAGELNEPDQWTLQERRGLPMQKVIVDDDAHTELYISEETGGVEVMTTRASRSLAWFAAIPHWMYFTPLRVKGETWRQVVLWTSGVGALLALLGLALGFTQFSTRYSGLMRWHYVTGTIFGALTLTWVVSGWLSMEPFFW
;
A
#
# COMPACT_ATOMS: atom_id res chain seq x y z
N MET A 1 43.20 75.36 -49.17
CA MET A 1 44.13 75.34 -48.03
C MET A 1 43.41 74.77 -46.82
N SER A 2 44.10 73.87 -46.13
CA SER A 2 43.91 73.38 -44.77
C SER A 2 42.77 72.40 -44.45
N ALA A 3 43.24 71.27 -43.93
CA ALA A 3 42.57 70.10 -43.42
C ALA A 3 41.83 70.32 -42.08
N GLY A 4 40.90 69.42 -41.79
CA GLY A 4 40.32 69.20 -40.47
C GLY A 4 39.61 67.85 -40.41
N SER A 5 40.29 66.85 -39.87
CA SER A 5 39.74 65.52 -39.55
C SER A 5 38.92 65.59 -38.25
N PRO A 6 37.88 64.76 -38.10
CA PRO A 6 37.69 64.11 -36.81
C PRO A 6 37.56 62.58 -36.95
N ALA A 7 38.22 61.92 -36.00
CA ALA A 7 38.33 60.48 -35.86
C ALA A 7 36.97 59.76 -35.82
N ARG A 8 36.88 58.66 -36.58
CA ARG A 8 35.83 57.66 -36.42
C ARG A 8 36.16 56.79 -35.21
N ASP A 9 35.31 56.90 -34.19
CA ASP A 9 35.37 56.08 -32.98
C ASP A 9 34.80 54.68 -33.28
N ILE A 10 35.68 53.70 -33.48
CA ILE A 10 35.33 52.30 -33.76
C ILE A 10 35.26 51.54 -32.44
N ALA A 11 34.23 51.79 -31.61
CA ALA A 11 34.11 51.17 -30.29
C ALA A 11 32.70 50.66 -29.97
N GLY A 12 32.02 50.00 -30.93
CA GLY A 12 30.67 49.43 -30.72
C GLY A 12 30.53 47.91 -30.84
N GLY A 13 31.46 47.21 -31.52
CA GLY A 13 31.20 45.84 -32.01
C GLY A 13 31.51 44.68 -31.06
N ARG A 14 32.34 44.87 -30.02
CA ARG A 14 32.91 43.73 -29.26
C ARG A 14 32.07 43.23 -28.08
N ARG A 15 31.11 44.01 -27.56
CA ARG A 15 30.28 43.58 -26.41
C ARG A 15 29.06 42.72 -26.79
N SER A 16 28.53 42.85 -28.01
CA SER A 16 27.37 42.07 -28.50
C SER A 16 27.75 40.65 -28.96
N ALA A 17 28.93 40.49 -29.56
CA ALA A 17 29.42 39.20 -30.04
C ALA A 17 29.70 38.21 -28.89
N SER A 18 30.20 38.67 -27.74
CA SER A 18 30.53 37.79 -26.60
C SER A 18 29.30 37.25 -25.88
N ALA A 19 28.22 38.02 -25.79
CA ALA A 19 26.95 37.58 -25.21
C ALA A 19 26.26 36.53 -26.11
N THR A 20 26.31 36.73 -27.43
CA THR A 20 25.72 35.83 -28.43
C THR A 20 26.52 34.52 -28.55
N ALA A 21 27.86 34.61 -28.56
CA ALA A 21 28.74 33.44 -28.56
C ALA A 21 28.64 32.62 -27.26
N ARG A 22 28.49 33.28 -26.11
CA ARG A 22 28.26 32.62 -24.82
C ARG A 22 26.88 31.93 -24.74
N ARG A 23 25.87 32.44 -25.47
CA ARG A 23 24.53 31.84 -25.59
C ARG A 23 24.49 30.58 -26.46
N LEU A 24 25.39 30.47 -27.44
CA LEU A 24 25.54 29.29 -28.30
C LEU A 24 26.31 28.15 -27.60
N LYS A 25 27.26 28.49 -26.71
CA LYS A 25 28.08 27.51 -25.98
C LYS A 25 27.30 26.66 -24.95
N ASN A 26 26.15 27.14 -24.49
CA ASN A 26 25.36 26.50 -23.43
C ASN A 26 24.12 25.74 -23.96
N ARG A 27 23.98 25.55 -25.28
CA ARG A 27 22.89 24.73 -25.82
C ARG A 27 23.29 23.26 -25.78
N PRO A 28 22.45 22.37 -25.22
CA PRO A 28 22.72 20.94 -25.29
C PRO A 28 22.91 20.53 -26.76
N PRO A 29 23.82 19.58 -27.06
CA PRO A 29 24.05 19.13 -28.42
C PRO A 29 22.71 18.70 -29.06
N LEU A 30 22.51 19.00 -30.35
CA LEU A 30 21.24 18.76 -31.06
C LEU A 30 20.73 17.32 -30.90
N GLN A 31 21.64 16.36 -30.79
CA GLN A 31 21.33 14.96 -30.54
C GLN A 31 20.75 14.73 -29.13
N LEU A 32 21.31 15.33 -28.08
CA LEU A 32 20.79 15.22 -26.72
C LEU A 32 19.37 15.78 -26.63
N ARG A 33 19.12 16.93 -27.25
CA ARG A 33 17.76 17.52 -27.31
C ARG A 33 16.78 16.58 -28.01
N LYS A 34 17.18 15.96 -29.13
CA LYS A 34 16.35 14.99 -29.86
C LYS A 34 16.03 13.77 -28.99
N TRP A 35 17.02 13.20 -28.31
CA TRP A 35 16.82 12.06 -27.42
C TRP A 35 15.90 12.38 -26.25
N LEU A 36 16.08 13.53 -25.59
CA LEU A 36 15.19 13.96 -24.50
C LEU A 36 13.72 14.06 -24.94
N ILE A 37 13.46 14.62 -26.12
CA ILE A 37 12.10 14.72 -26.68
C ILE A 37 11.54 13.33 -26.99
N LEU A 38 12.32 12.47 -27.64
CA LEU A 38 11.87 11.11 -28.01
C LEU A 38 11.62 10.25 -26.77
N THR A 39 12.52 10.29 -25.79
CA THR A 39 12.36 9.59 -24.52
C THR A 39 11.12 10.07 -23.79
N HIS A 40 10.93 11.39 -23.63
CA HIS A 40 9.72 11.92 -23.00
C HIS A 40 8.46 11.50 -23.75
N ARG A 41 8.46 11.55 -25.09
CA ARG A 41 7.30 11.18 -25.90
C ARG A 41 6.91 9.72 -25.71
N TYR A 42 7.84 8.78 -25.85
CA TYR A 42 7.51 7.36 -25.82
C TYR A 42 7.40 6.81 -24.39
N ALA A 43 8.31 7.17 -23.49
CA ALA A 43 8.20 6.78 -22.09
C ALA A 43 6.99 7.45 -21.43
N GLY A 44 6.67 8.68 -21.83
CA GLY A 44 5.47 9.39 -21.38
C GLY A 44 4.18 8.69 -21.77
N ILE A 45 4.08 8.04 -22.94
CA ILE A 45 2.88 7.27 -23.31
C ILE A 45 2.68 6.09 -22.35
N VAL A 46 3.72 5.27 -22.14
CA VAL A 46 3.66 4.10 -21.24
C VAL A 46 3.32 4.54 -19.82
N LEU A 47 4.03 5.57 -19.33
CA LEU A 47 3.83 6.11 -17.99
C LEU A 47 2.45 6.76 -17.82
N SER A 48 1.90 7.39 -18.87
CA SER A 48 0.55 7.96 -18.83
C SER A 48 -0.51 6.87 -18.65
N LEU A 49 -0.37 5.72 -19.32
CA LEU A 49 -1.27 4.58 -19.12
C LEU A 49 -1.19 4.06 -17.68
N PHE A 50 0.01 3.98 -17.12
CA PHE A 50 0.21 3.62 -15.71
C PHE A 50 -0.46 4.62 -14.77
N PHE A 51 -0.25 5.94 -14.97
CA PHE A 51 -0.88 6.96 -14.14
C PHE A 51 -2.41 6.98 -14.28
N VAL A 52 -2.95 6.77 -15.47
CA VAL A 52 -4.41 6.66 -15.66
C VAL A 52 -4.95 5.49 -14.85
N MET A 53 -4.35 4.31 -14.96
CA MET A 53 -4.71 3.14 -14.15
C MET A 53 -4.59 3.46 -12.65
N TRP A 54 -3.50 4.11 -12.23
CA TRP A 54 -3.24 4.46 -10.84
C TRP A 54 -4.24 5.49 -10.28
N PHE A 55 -4.64 6.50 -11.06
CA PHE A 55 -5.65 7.48 -10.66
C PHE A 55 -7.05 6.84 -10.59
N LEU A 56 -7.42 6.05 -11.59
CA LEU A 56 -8.71 5.36 -11.62
C LEU A 56 -8.84 4.40 -10.43
N SER A 57 -7.77 3.67 -10.10
CA SER A 57 -7.75 2.80 -8.92
C SER A 57 -7.79 3.58 -7.61
N GLY A 58 -7.18 4.77 -7.55
CA GLY A 58 -7.29 5.68 -6.41
C GLY A 58 -8.72 6.17 -6.17
N ILE A 59 -9.45 6.52 -7.23
CA ILE A 59 -10.89 6.85 -7.14
C ILE A 59 -11.68 5.64 -6.67
N ALA A 60 -11.40 4.45 -7.21
CA ALA A 60 -12.06 3.23 -6.79
C ALA A 60 -11.81 2.90 -5.31
N MET A 61 -10.63 3.22 -4.75
CA MET A 61 -10.34 3.02 -3.32
C MET A 61 -11.26 3.83 -2.39
N ILE A 62 -11.76 5.00 -2.81
CA ILE A 62 -12.71 5.80 -2.02
C ILE A 62 -13.97 4.97 -1.71
N TYR A 63 -14.41 4.14 -2.66
CA TYR A 63 -15.55 3.25 -2.51
C TYR A 63 -15.17 1.90 -1.92
N ALA A 64 -13.96 1.42 -2.20
CA ALA A 64 -13.47 0.11 -1.75
C ALA A 64 -13.04 0.05 -0.28
N ARG A 65 -12.68 1.21 0.30
CA ARG A 65 -12.02 1.32 1.61
C ARG A 65 -10.67 0.58 1.71
N GLY A 66 -10.08 0.17 0.58
CA GLY A 66 -8.74 -0.42 0.51
C GLY A 66 -8.74 -1.93 0.27
N MET A 67 -7.83 -2.64 0.96
CA MET A 67 -7.79 -4.10 0.95
C MET A 67 -8.97 -4.64 1.78
N PRO A 68 -9.60 -5.75 1.37
CA PRO A 68 -10.69 -6.34 2.12
C PRO A 68 -10.13 -6.96 3.41
N GLY A 69 -10.81 -6.72 4.52
CA GLY A 69 -10.41 -7.21 5.82
C GLY A 69 -11.51 -7.00 6.84
N LEU A 70 -11.28 -7.46 8.07
CA LEU A 70 -12.23 -7.24 9.15
C LEU A 70 -12.10 -5.79 9.64
N THR A 71 -13.15 -5.00 9.46
CA THR A 71 -13.14 -3.61 9.93
C THR A 71 -13.27 -3.58 11.46
N ALA A 72 -12.72 -2.54 12.11
CA ALA A 72 -12.82 -2.39 13.56
C ALA A 72 -14.27 -2.40 14.05
N ASP A 73 -15.19 -1.76 13.30
CA ASP A 73 -16.62 -1.77 13.63
C ASP A 73 -17.23 -3.17 13.55
N MET A 74 -16.86 -3.97 12.54
CA MET A 74 -17.30 -5.36 12.42
C MET A 74 -16.71 -6.25 13.50
N SER A 75 -15.44 -6.04 13.85
CA SER A 75 -14.80 -6.74 14.96
C SER A 75 -15.53 -6.44 16.27
N LEU A 76 -15.73 -5.15 16.59
CA LEU A 76 -16.43 -4.70 17.80
C LEU A 76 -17.87 -5.22 17.87
N ALA A 77 -18.62 -5.17 16.77
CA ALA A 77 -20.00 -5.66 16.72
C ALA A 77 -20.11 -7.18 16.88
N ARG A 78 -19.01 -7.92 16.68
CA ARG A 78 -18.94 -9.38 16.78
C ARG A 78 -18.13 -9.85 17.99
N LEU A 79 -17.66 -8.94 18.85
CA LEU A 79 -17.02 -9.30 20.11
C LEU A 79 -18.09 -9.75 21.11
N ASN A 80 -17.86 -10.89 21.74
CA ASN A 80 -18.71 -11.35 22.84
C ASN A 80 -18.44 -10.49 24.08
N GLU A 81 -19.51 -10.19 24.82
CA GLU A 81 -19.39 -9.51 26.10
C GLU A 81 -18.49 -10.30 27.05
N LEU A 82 -17.64 -9.60 27.81
CA LEU A 82 -16.75 -10.24 28.78
C LEU A 82 -17.58 -10.90 29.88
N ASN A 83 -17.64 -12.23 29.86
CA ASN A 83 -18.32 -12.99 30.91
C ASN A 83 -17.39 -13.17 32.13
N LEU A 84 -17.28 -12.11 32.93
CA LEU A 84 -16.48 -12.12 34.16
C LEU A 84 -17.04 -13.10 35.21
N GLY A 85 -18.33 -13.42 35.16
CA GLY A 85 -18.96 -14.37 36.09
C GLY A 85 -18.55 -15.83 35.85
N ALA A 86 -18.08 -16.15 34.63
CA ALA A 86 -17.55 -17.47 34.30
C ALA A 86 -16.06 -17.64 34.66
N VAL A 87 -15.35 -16.57 35.04
CA VAL A 87 -13.94 -16.60 35.44
C VAL A 87 -13.83 -17.28 36.81
N LYS A 88 -13.09 -18.39 36.87
CA LYS A 88 -12.86 -19.15 38.11
C LYS A 88 -11.42 -19.08 38.60
N LEU A 89 -10.49 -18.70 37.73
CA LEU A 89 -9.08 -18.58 38.04
C LEU A 89 -8.66 -17.12 37.97
N SER A 90 -7.89 -16.67 38.96
CA SER A 90 -7.19 -15.40 38.89
C SER A 90 -6.06 -15.47 37.86
N PRO A 91 -5.59 -14.32 37.33
CA PRO A 91 -4.44 -14.31 36.42
C PRO A 91 -3.19 -14.95 37.02
N ALA A 92 -2.95 -14.78 38.33
CA ALA A 92 -1.80 -15.38 39.02
C ALA A 92 -1.89 -16.90 39.10
N GLU A 93 -3.08 -17.45 39.38
CA GLU A 93 -3.33 -18.89 39.38
C GLU A 93 -3.21 -19.48 37.97
N ALA A 94 -3.69 -18.75 36.96
CA ALA A 94 -3.57 -19.16 35.57
C ALA A 94 -2.10 -19.21 35.10
N VAL A 95 -1.26 -18.23 35.49
CA VAL A 95 0.19 -18.25 35.23
C VAL A 95 0.86 -19.44 35.91
N ALA A 96 0.52 -19.69 37.19
CA ALA A 96 1.07 -20.83 37.92
C ALA A 96 0.70 -22.17 37.28
N LYS A 97 -0.54 -22.30 36.78
CA LYS A 97 -1.04 -23.51 36.12
C LYS A 97 -0.51 -23.69 34.69
N ALA A 98 -0.20 -22.60 34.01
CA ALA A 98 0.41 -22.61 32.70
C ALA A 98 1.89 -23.06 32.73
N GLU A 99 2.47 -23.27 33.92
CA GLU A 99 3.88 -23.64 34.13
C GLU A 99 4.84 -22.74 33.34
N LEU A 100 4.47 -21.46 33.17
CA LEU A 100 5.31 -20.47 32.51
C LEU A 100 6.52 -20.26 33.42
N GLY A 101 7.67 -20.79 33.00
CA GLY A 101 8.90 -20.74 33.79
C GLY A 101 9.37 -19.33 34.15
N GLU A 102 8.83 -18.31 33.48
CA GLU A 102 9.06 -16.90 33.75
C GLU A 102 7.73 -16.12 33.83
N ALA A 103 7.77 -14.97 34.52
CA ALA A 103 6.62 -14.08 34.59
C ALA A 103 6.30 -13.50 33.21
N PRO A 104 5.03 -13.52 32.77
CA PRO A 104 4.68 -13.03 31.44
C PRO A 104 4.86 -11.51 31.34
N ALA A 105 5.40 -11.06 30.20
CA ALA A 105 5.60 -9.64 29.92
C ALA A 105 4.27 -8.87 29.82
N ARG A 106 3.20 -9.56 29.41
CA ARG A 106 1.86 -9.02 29.30
C ARG A 106 0.82 -10.09 29.56
N ALA A 107 -0.25 -9.73 30.25
CA ALA A 107 -1.46 -10.53 30.37
C ALA A 107 -2.64 -9.78 29.76
N MET A 108 -3.43 -10.45 28.92
CA MET A 108 -4.67 -9.93 28.36
C MET A 108 -5.81 -10.90 28.65
N MET A 109 -6.99 -10.37 28.94
CA MET A 109 -8.23 -11.15 29.03
C MET A 109 -9.02 -10.96 27.73
N LEU A 110 -9.52 -12.06 27.19
CA LEU A 110 -10.27 -12.12 25.93
C LEU A 110 -11.35 -13.21 26.05
N MET A 111 -12.29 -13.22 25.10
CA MET A 111 -13.29 -14.28 24.97
C MET A 111 -12.94 -15.13 23.75
N ILE A 112 -12.87 -16.46 23.91
CA ILE A 112 -12.66 -17.42 22.83
C ILE A 112 -13.74 -18.48 22.93
N MET A 113 -14.51 -18.71 21.85
CA MET A 113 -15.62 -19.68 21.84
C MET A 113 -16.56 -19.53 23.05
N ASP A 114 -16.96 -18.29 23.36
CA ASP A 114 -17.82 -17.93 24.51
C ASP A 114 -17.25 -18.20 25.90
N ARG A 115 -15.96 -18.56 25.99
CA ARG A 115 -15.27 -18.81 27.25
C ARG A 115 -14.25 -17.71 27.53
N PRO A 116 -14.14 -17.22 28.78
CA PRO A 116 -13.10 -16.27 29.13
C PRO A 116 -11.73 -16.96 29.05
N ALA A 117 -10.74 -16.28 28.49
CA ALA A 117 -9.39 -16.77 28.33
C ALA A 117 -8.35 -15.71 28.69
N TYR A 118 -7.25 -16.14 29.28
CA TYR A 118 -6.05 -15.35 29.50
C TYR A 118 -5.05 -15.65 28.41
N ARG A 119 -4.55 -14.60 27.74
CA ARG A 119 -3.35 -14.68 26.91
C ARG A 119 -2.18 -14.05 27.64
N PHE A 120 -1.14 -14.85 27.78
CA PHE A 120 0.13 -14.46 28.34
C PHE A 120 1.17 -14.34 27.23
N THR A 121 1.80 -13.17 27.11
CA THR A 121 2.95 -12.98 26.23
C THR A 121 4.21 -13.37 27.01
N VAL A 122 4.97 -14.32 26.49
CA VAL A 122 6.22 -14.83 27.06
C VAL A 122 7.34 -14.77 26.03
N ASP A 123 8.58 -14.89 26.47
CA ASP A 123 9.73 -14.92 25.56
C ASP A 123 9.61 -16.13 24.61
N GLY A 124 9.37 -15.85 23.33
CA GLY A 124 9.21 -16.86 22.28
C GLY A 124 7.77 -17.08 21.78
N GLY A 125 6.75 -16.40 22.32
CA GLY A 125 5.39 -16.49 21.78
C GLY A 125 4.28 -16.00 22.72
N SER A 126 3.07 -16.52 22.53
CA SER A 126 1.98 -16.34 23.47
C SER A 126 1.36 -17.68 23.85
N VAL A 127 0.89 -17.76 25.09
CA VAL A 127 0.17 -18.93 25.62
C VAL A 127 -1.22 -18.48 26.03
N THR A 128 -2.23 -19.18 25.56
CA THR A 128 -3.63 -18.89 25.89
C THR A 128 -4.22 -20.00 26.74
N LEU A 129 -4.85 -19.65 27.86
CA LEU A 129 -5.53 -20.59 28.76
C LEU A 129 -6.95 -20.10 29.04
N PHE A 130 -7.90 -21.01 29.14
CA PHE A 130 -9.25 -20.64 29.55
C PHE A 130 -9.28 -20.29 31.05
N ALA A 131 -9.87 -19.15 31.39
CA ALA A 131 -9.96 -18.63 32.75
C ALA A 131 -11.02 -19.36 33.62
N ASP A 132 -11.84 -20.22 33.01
CA ASP A 132 -12.87 -21.02 33.68
C ASP A 132 -12.36 -22.39 34.15
N THR A 133 -11.48 -23.04 33.38
CA THR A 133 -10.93 -24.38 33.68
C THR A 133 -9.42 -24.38 33.87
N GLY A 134 -8.71 -23.39 33.32
CA GLY A 134 -7.25 -23.34 33.27
C GLY A 134 -6.65 -24.34 32.28
N GLU A 135 -7.44 -24.83 31.34
CA GLU A 135 -6.96 -25.63 30.22
C GLU A 135 -6.27 -24.73 29.19
N LEU A 136 -5.19 -25.22 28.61
CA LEU A 136 -4.55 -24.58 27.46
C LEU A 136 -5.53 -24.56 26.28
N LEU A 137 -5.52 -23.48 25.51
CA LEU A 137 -6.22 -23.43 24.23
C LEU A 137 -5.60 -24.52 23.33
N PRO A 138 -6.37 -25.53 22.89
CA PRO A 138 -5.86 -26.49 21.93
C PRO A 138 -5.58 -25.79 20.60
N GLU A 139 -4.65 -26.35 19.83
CA GLU A 139 -4.38 -25.92 18.46
C GLU A 139 -5.70 -25.87 17.67
N ILE A 140 -6.02 -24.72 17.10
CA ILE A 140 -7.26 -24.53 16.37
C ILE A 140 -7.14 -25.26 15.03
N GLY A 141 -7.63 -26.48 14.99
CA GLY A 141 -7.70 -27.28 13.78
C GLY A 141 -8.95 -27.00 12.98
N LYS A 142 -9.19 -27.86 11.98
CA LYS A 142 -10.37 -27.80 11.11
C LYS A 142 -11.70 -27.76 11.86
N ALA A 143 -11.87 -28.59 12.89
CA ALA A 143 -13.16 -28.74 13.58
C ALA A 143 -13.51 -27.48 14.38
N GLU A 144 -12.53 -26.92 15.07
CA GLU A 144 -12.63 -25.69 15.85
C GLU A 144 -12.86 -24.49 14.92
N ALA A 145 -12.14 -24.42 13.79
CA ALA A 145 -12.32 -23.37 12.79
C ALA A 145 -13.75 -23.33 12.22
N LEU A 146 -14.36 -24.49 11.95
CA LEU A 146 -15.74 -24.56 11.45
C LEU A 146 -16.75 -24.08 12.51
N LYS A 147 -16.54 -24.41 13.79
CA LYS A 147 -17.36 -23.92 14.91
C LYS A 147 -17.24 -22.42 15.09
N ILE A 148 -16.01 -21.90 15.06
CA ILE A 148 -15.73 -20.46 15.16
C ILE A 148 -16.41 -19.71 14.00
N ALA A 149 -16.26 -20.20 12.77
CA ALA A 149 -16.90 -19.62 11.59
C ALA A 149 -18.44 -19.65 11.69
N SER A 150 -19.00 -20.78 12.15
CA SER A 150 -20.44 -20.95 12.35
C SER A 150 -21.01 -19.95 13.36
N SER A 151 -20.34 -19.82 14.52
CA SER A 151 -20.72 -18.85 15.54
C SER A 151 -20.58 -17.41 15.03
N PHE A 152 -19.44 -17.09 14.39
CA PHE A 152 -19.15 -15.75 13.88
C PHE A 152 -20.15 -15.28 12.80
N MET A 153 -20.58 -16.19 11.92
CA MET A 153 -21.55 -15.90 10.86
C MET A 153 -23.01 -16.05 11.32
N GLU A 154 -23.25 -16.57 12.54
CA GLU A 154 -24.59 -16.92 13.05
C GLU A 154 -25.35 -17.85 12.09
N MET A 155 -24.63 -18.82 11.51
CA MET A 155 -25.13 -19.75 10.48
C MET A 155 -24.75 -21.18 10.85
N PRO A 156 -25.53 -22.21 10.44
CA PRO A 156 -25.21 -23.59 10.77
C PRO A 156 -23.88 -24.04 10.17
N GLU A 157 -23.13 -24.88 10.90
CA GLU A 157 -21.85 -25.47 10.45
C GLU A 157 -21.94 -26.16 9.08
N SER A 158 -23.12 -26.66 8.68
CA SER A 158 -23.33 -27.27 7.37
C SER A 158 -23.11 -26.33 6.18
N ARG A 159 -23.07 -25.00 6.43
CA ARG A 159 -22.75 -23.97 5.44
C ARG A 159 -21.31 -23.49 5.52
N MET A 160 -20.47 -24.13 6.34
CA MET A 160 -19.06 -23.81 6.50
C MET A 160 -18.21 -24.87 5.81
N TYR A 161 -17.37 -24.44 4.88
CA TYR A 161 -16.48 -25.31 4.11
C TYR A 161 -15.02 -24.98 4.44
N TYR A 162 -14.33 -25.95 5.05
CA TYR A 162 -12.91 -25.80 5.34
C TYR A 162 -12.10 -25.82 4.04
N ALA A 163 -11.32 -24.78 3.81
CA ALA A 163 -10.56 -24.56 2.59
C ALA A 163 -9.05 -24.86 2.74
N GLY A 164 -8.57 -25.07 3.97
CA GLY A 164 -7.19 -25.43 4.24
C GLY A 164 -6.53 -24.53 5.29
N GLU A 165 -5.32 -24.94 5.65
CA GLU A 165 -4.44 -24.23 6.56
C GLU A 165 -3.53 -23.26 5.76
N LEU A 166 -3.34 -22.07 6.29
CA LEU A 166 -2.53 -21.01 5.69
C LEU A 166 -1.28 -20.80 6.54
N ASN A 167 -0.17 -21.36 6.09
CA ASN A 167 1.16 -21.17 6.70
C ASN A 167 1.90 -19.95 6.13
N GLU A 168 1.54 -19.55 4.91
CA GLU A 168 2.11 -18.38 4.23
C GLU A 168 0.99 -17.41 3.85
N PRO A 169 1.27 -16.10 3.80
CA PRO A 169 0.25 -15.12 3.47
C PRO A 169 -0.20 -15.24 2.02
N ASP A 170 -1.52 -15.26 1.81
CA ASP A 170 -2.13 -15.17 0.49
C ASP A 170 -2.40 -13.71 0.11
N GLN A 171 -3.15 -13.48 -0.97
CA GLN A 171 -3.49 -12.14 -1.46
C GLN A 171 -4.27 -11.28 -0.46
N TRP A 172 -5.00 -11.90 0.47
CA TRP A 172 -5.90 -11.22 1.39
C TRP A 172 -5.32 -11.09 2.80
N THR A 173 -4.36 -11.94 3.16
CA THR A 173 -3.67 -11.91 4.47
C THR A 173 -2.32 -11.18 4.44
N LEU A 174 -2.00 -10.44 3.37
CA LEU A 174 -0.74 -9.70 3.22
C LEU A 174 -0.46 -8.69 4.33
N GLN A 175 -1.50 -8.14 4.96
CA GLN A 175 -1.43 -7.16 6.05
C GLN A 175 -1.39 -7.84 7.43
N GLU A 176 -2.03 -9.01 7.57
CA GLU A 176 -2.19 -9.73 8.86
C GLU A 176 -1.21 -10.91 9.03
N ARG A 177 0.00 -10.79 8.47
CA ARG A 177 1.00 -11.88 8.48
C ARG A 177 1.41 -12.33 9.88
N ARG A 178 1.26 -11.46 10.87
CA ARG A 178 1.60 -11.75 12.27
C ARG A 178 0.65 -12.75 12.91
N GLY A 179 -0.56 -12.91 12.36
CA GLY A 179 -1.56 -13.85 12.88
C GLY A 179 -1.49 -15.25 12.24
N LEU A 180 -0.49 -15.52 11.39
CA LEU A 180 -0.26 -16.84 10.81
C LEU A 180 0.36 -17.80 11.86
N PRO A 181 0.08 -19.11 11.79
CA PRO A 181 -0.78 -19.78 10.81
C PRO A 181 -2.28 -19.52 11.03
N MET A 182 -3.05 -19.65 9.95
CA MET A 182 -4.50 -19.39 9.94
C MET A 182 -5.30 -20.51 9.29
N GLN A 183 -6.47 -20.81 9.82
CA GLN A 183 -7.45 -21.69 9.21
C GLN A 183 -8.38 -20.92 8.27
N LYS A 184 -8.45 -21.35 7.02
CA LYS A 184 -9.34 -20.75 6.01
C LYS A 184 -10.67 -21.49 5.92
N VAL A 185 -11.77 -20.74 6.06
CA VAL A 185 -13.14 -21.24 5.93
C VAL A 185 -13.89 -20.44 4.88
N ILE A 186 -14.58 -21.13 3.98
CA ILE A 186 -15.49 -20.55 2.97
C ILE A 186 -16.92 -20.72 3.47
N VAL A 187 -17.71 -19.67 3.41
CA VAL A 187 -19.10 -19.66 3.84
C VAL A 187 -20.01 -19.82 2.62
N ASP A 188 -21.03 -20.67 2.75
CA ASP A 188 -22.12 -20.82 1.78
C ASP A 188 -23.18 -19.73 1.97
N ASP A 189 -22.81 -18.51 1.57
CA ASP A 189 -23.68 -17.35 1.53
C ASP A 189 -23.67 -16.69 0.14
N ASP A 190 -24.66 -15.83 -0.12
CA ASP A 190 -24.77 -15.11 -1.41
C ASP A 190 -23.55 -14.20 -1.68
N ALA A 191 -22.83 -13.80 -0.62
CA ALA A 191 -21.66 -12.94 -0.71
C ALA A 191 -20.36 -13.71 -1.04
N HIS A 192 -20.38 -15.04 -0.99
CA HIS A 192 -19.21 -15.93 -1.05
C HIS A 192 -18.10 -15.46 -0.11
N THR A 193 -18.44 -15.43 1.17
CA THR A 193 -17.56 -14.97 2.25
C THR A 193 -16.42 -15.96 2.48
N GLU A 194 -15.21 -15.43 2.67
CA GLU A 194 -14.04 -16.19 3.14
C GLU A 194 -13.56 -15.62 4.47
N LEU A 195 -13.37 -16.49 5.45
CA LEU A 195 -12.91 -16.19 6.79
C LEU A 195 -11.52 -16.80 6.99
N TYR A 196 -10.67 -16.06 7.68
CA TYR A 196 -9.33 -16.48 8.10
C TYR A 196 -9.27 -16.40 9.62
N ILE A 197 -9.12 -17.56 10.25
CA ILE A 197 -9.16 -17.72 11.70
C ILE A 197 -7.74 -17.99 12.17
N SER A 198 -7.20 -17.16 13.05
CA SER A 198 -5.86 -17.39 13.58
C SER A 198 -5.83 -18.63 14.47
N GLU A 199 -4.80 -19.45 14.30
CA GLU A 199 -4.61 -20.63 15.13
C GLU A 199 -4.16 -20.28 16.55
N GLU A 200 -3.39 -19.19 16.68
CA GLU A 200 -2.92 -18.69 17.97
C GLU A 200 -4.07 -18.08 18.77
N THR A 201 -5.00 -17.39 18.09
CA THR A 201 -6.02 -16.59 18.76
C THR A 201 -7.40 -17.20 18.81
N GLY A 202 -7.72 -18.11 17.88
CA GLY A 202 -9.09 -18.56 17.64
C GLY A 202 -10.03 -17.44 17.18
N GLY A 203 -9.49 -16.27 16.83
CA GLY A 203 -10.22 -15.11 16.34
C GLY A 203 -10.25 -15.07 14.81
N VAL A 204 -11.33 -14.52 14.25
CA VAL A 204 -11.40 -14.17 12.83
C VAL A 204 -10.58 -12.91 12.60
N GLU A 205 -9.45 -13.02 11.90
CA GLU A 205 -8.55 -11.88 11.63
C GLU A 205 -8.88 -11.20 10.30
N VAL A 206 -9.33 -11.98 9.30
CA VAL A 206 -9.70 -11.45 7.98
C VAL A 206 -11.04 -12.03 7.54
N MET A 207 -11.92 -11.15 7.07
CA MET A 207 -13.17 -11.50 6.39
C MET A 207 -13.21 -10.80 5.04
N THR A 208 -13.48 -11.56 3.97
CA THR A 208 -13.63 -11.01 2.62
C THR A 208 -14.89 -11.55 1.95
N THR A 209 -15.45 -10.79 1.00
CA THR A 209 -16.59 -11.22 0.16
C THR A 209 -16.16 -11.19 -1.29
N ARG A 210 -16.92 -11.81 -2.20
CA ARG A 210 -16.63 -11.73 -3.65
C ARG A 210 -16.59 -10.30 -4.15
N ALA A 211 -17.52 -9.47 -3.67
CA ALA A 211 -17.60 -8.05 -4.06
C ALA A 211 -16.37 -7.27 -3.56
N SER A 212 -15.97 -7.44 -2.29
CA SER A 212 -14.82 -6.72 -1.74
C SER A 212 -13.51 -7.16 -2.39
N ARG A 213 -13.34 -8.46 -2.66
CA ARG A 213 -12.19 -9.00 -3.41
C ARG A 213 -12.13 -8.46 -4.84
N SER A 214 -13.27 -8.44 -5.54
CA SER A 214 -13.35 -7.93 -6.91
C SER A 214 -13.01 -6.44 -6.96
N LEU A 215 -13.54 -5.66 -6.03
CA LEU A 215 -13.28 -4.23 -5.96
C LEU A 215 -11.81 -3.92 -5.61
N ALA A 216 -11.19 -4.71 -4.74
CA ALA A 216 -9.76 -4.58 -4.41
C ALA A 216 -8.85 -4.80 -5.63
N TRP A 217 -9.20 -5.71 -6.54
CA TRP A 217 -8.46 -5.93 -7.80
C TRP A 217 -8.48 -4.72 -8.75
N PHE A 218 -9.49 -3.87 -8.68
CA PHE A 218 -9.57 -2.63 -9.46
C PHE A 218 -9.11 -1.38 -8.68
N ALA A 219 -8.97 -1.50 -7.36
CA ALA A 219 -8.66 -0.41 -6.45
C ALA A 219 -7.31 -0.60 -5.76
N ALA A 220 -7.30 -1.15 -4.54
CA ALA A 220 -6.13 -1.18 -3.68
C ALA A 220 -4.93 -1.93 -4.28
N ILE A 221 -5.17 -3.07 -4.94
CA ILE A 221 -4.10 -3.91 -5.50
C ILE A 221 -3.31 -3.15 -6.56
N PRO A 222 -3.92 -2.61 -7.63
CA PRO A 222 -3.18 -1.84 -8.63
C PRO A 222 -2.62 -0.51 -8.08
N HIS A 223 -3.33 0.15 -7.16
CA HIS A 223 -2.90 1.45 -6.63
C HIS A 223 -1.65 1.35 -5.74
N TRP A 224 -1.58 0.32 -4.90
CA TRP A 224 -0.44 0.07 -3.99
C TRP A 224 0.56 -0.96 -4.51
N MET A 225 0.26 -1.61 -5.64
CA MET A 225 1.04 -2.71 -6.22
C MET A 225 1.15 -3.92 -5.27
N TYR A 226 0.06 -4.24 -4.58
CA TYR A 226 -0.02 -5.28 -3.53
C TYR A 226 -0.18 -6.69 -4.09
N PHE A 227 0.58 -7.05 -5.12
CA PHE A 227 0.57 -8.43 -5.63
C PHE A 227 1.34 -9.35 -4.67
N THR A 228 0.78 -10.49 -4.28
CA THR A 228 1.42 -11.43 -3.33
C THR A 228 2.89 -11.71 -3.63
N PRO A 229 3.30 -12.13 -4.86
CA PRO A 229 4.69 -12.49 -5.14
C PRO A 229 5.69 -11.34 -4.94
N LEU A 230 5.19 -10.10 -5.04
CA LEU A 230 5.98 -8.89 -4.82
C LEU A 230 5.93 -8.45 -3.36
N ARG A 231 4.72 -8.32 -2.80
CA ARG A 231 4.51 -7.73 -1.48
C ARG A 231 5.05 -8.60 -0.35
N VAL A 232 5.11 -9.93 -0.53
CA VAL A 232 5.77 -10.82 0.44
C VAL A 232 7.22 -10.42 0.67
N LYS A 233 7.91 -9.99 -0.38
CA LYS A 233 9.29 -9.45 -0.34
C LYS A 233 9.26 -7.94 -0.12
N GLY A 234 9.09 -7.52 1.14
CA GLY A 234 8.90 -6.11 1.53
C GLY A 234 9.91 -5.15 0.90
N GLU A 235 11.20 -5.47 0.94
CA GLU A 235 12.25 -4.63 0.34
C GLU A 235 12.16 -4.58 -1.19
N THR A 236 11.88 -5.71 -1.85
CA THR A 236 11.71 -5.73 -3.31
C THR A 236 10.51 -4.88 -3.74
N TRP A 237 9.38 -5.00 -3.04
CA TRP A 237 8.22 -4.14 -3.26
C TRP A 237 8.58 -2.66 -3.09
N ARG A 238 9.28 -2.31 -2.00
CA ARG A 238 9.72 -0.93 -1.74
C ARG A 238 10.59 -0.39 -2.87
N GLN A 239 11.58 -1.16 -3.33
CA GLN A 239 12.42 -0.79 -4.47
C GLN A 239 11.62 -0.59 -5.75
N VAL A 240 10.68 -1.48 -6.06
CA VAL A 240 9.81 -1.34 -7.24
C VAL A 240 9.02 -0.03 -7.17
N VAL A 241 8.43 0.29 -6.01
CA VAL A 241 7.71 1.55 -5.81
C VAL A 241 8.65 2.74 -5.96
N LEU A 242 9.83 2.73 -5.34
CA LEU A 242 10.81 3.83 -5.41
C LEU A 242 11.31 4.09 -6.84
N TRP A 243 11.64 3.04 -7.60
CA TRP A 243 12.13 3.19 -8.97
C TRP A 243 11.04 3.63 -9.92
N THR A 244 9.84 3.05 -9.83
CA THR A 244 8.72 3.41 -10.71
C THR A 244 8.26 4.85 -10.46
N SER A 245 8.12 5.26 -9.20
CA SER A 245 7.79 6.65 -8.84
C SER A 245 8.93 7.62 -9.13
N GLY A 246 10.19 7.24 -8.90
CA GLY A 246 11.37 8.06 -9.24
C GLY A 246 11.48 8.34 -10.74
N VAL A 247 11.35 7.30 -11.58
CA VAL A 247 11.29 7.46 -13.05
C VAL A 247 10.09 8.30 -13.45
N GLY A 248 8.94 8.10 -12.80
CA GLY A 248 7.74 8.89 -13.00
C GLY A 248 7.94 10.38 -12.73
N ALA A 249 8.57 10.72 -11.59
CA ALA A 249 8.89 12.08 -11.20
C ALA A 249 9.89 12.74 -12.17
N LEU A 250 10.93 12.02 -12.59
CA LEU A 250 11.91 12.52 -13.57
C LEU A 250 11.26 12.80 -14.93
N LEU A 251 10.36 11.92 -15.40
CA LEU A 251 9.65 12.12 -16.66
C LEU A 251 8.62 13.25 -16.58
N ALA A 252 7.94 13.42 -15.44
CA ALA A 252 7.06 14.56 -15.20
C ALA A 252 7.85 15.88 -15.18
N LEU A 253 8.99 15.93 -14.48
CA LEU A 253 9.88 17.08 -14.46
C LEU A 253 10.41 17.42 -15.86
N LEU A 254 10.82 16.40 -16.62
CA LEU A 254 11.25 16.57 -18.02
C LEU A 254 10.10 17.13 -18.87
N GLY A 255 8.88 16.62 -18.71
CA GLY A 255 7.69 17.12 -19.39
C GLY A 255 7.41 18.59 -19.09
N LEU A 256 7.49 18.99 -17.81
CA LEU A 256 7.35 20.39 -17.39
C LEU A 256 8.43 21.28 -18.01
N ALA A 257 9.70 20.85 -17.97
CA ALA A 257 10.80 21.59 -18.57
C ALA A 257 10.63 21.75 -20.10
N LEU A 258 10.19 20.70 -20.79
CA LEU A 258 9.85 20.74 -22.21
C LEU A 258 8.63 21.64 -22.48
N GLY A 259 7.65 21.63 -21.58
CA GLY A 259 6.52 22.55 -21.58
C GLY A 259 6.98 23.99 -21.60
N PHE A 260 7.77 24.43 -20.63
CA PHE A 260 8.25 25.82 -20.57
C PHE A 260 9.19 26.21 -21.71
N THR A 261 10.05 25.29 -22.16
CA THR A 261 11.08 25.62 -23.16
C THR A 261 10.61 25.52 -24.61
N GLN A 262 9.56 24.73 -24.87
CA GLN A 262 9.10 24.44 -26.23
C GLN A 262 7.66 24.87 -26.49
N PHE A 263 6.93 25.33 -25.48
CA PHE A 263 5.59 25.88 -25.69
C PHE A 263 5.64 27.01 -26.72
N SER A 264 4.82 26.85 -27.76
CA SER A 264 4.71 27.80 -28.85
C SER A 264 3.26 28.25 -28.93
N THR A 265 3.04 29.57 -29.00
CA THR A 265 1.72 30.15 -29.25
C THR A 265 1.14 29.76 -30.60
N ARG A 266 1.96 29.17 -31.49
CA ARG A 266 1.55 28.63 -32.79
C ARG A 266 0.96 27.22 -32.71
N TYR A 267 1.08 26.52 -31.58
CA TYR A 267 0.43 25.22 -31.43
C TYR A 267 -1.09 25.37 -31.31
N SER A 268 -1.83 24.54 -32.03
CA SER A 268 -3.30 24.52 -32.05
C SER A 268 -3.83 23.10 -31.85
N GLY A 269 -5.14 22.98 -31.58
CA GLY A 269 -5.81 21.69 -31.38
C GLY A 269 -5.24 20.86 -30.23
N LEU A 270 -5.09 19.55 -30.45
CA LEU A 270 -4.63 18.59 -29.45
C LEU A 270 -3.23 18.91 -28.91
N MET A 271 -2.33 19.47 -29.73
CA MET A 271 -0.98 19.79 -29.28
C MET A 271 -0.97 20.92 -28.25
N ARG A 272 -1.81 21.95 -28.45
CA ARG A 272 -1.97 23.03 -27.45
C ARG A 272 -2.52 22.48 -26.14
N TRP A 273 -3.56 21.65 -26.22
CA TRP A 273 -4.15 21.02 -25.04
C TRP A 273 -3.14 20.12 -24.32
N HIS A 274 -2.38 19.30 -25.04
CA HIS A 274 -1.32 18.48 -24.45
C HIS A 274 -0.32 19.30 -23.63
N TYR A 275 0.12 20.47 -24.12
CA TYR A 275 1.02 21.34 -23.35
C TYR A 275 0.32 22.01 -22.15
N VAL A 276 -0.91 22.50 -22.32
CA VAL A 276 -1.64 23.18 -21.24
C VAL A 276 -2.01 22.21 -20.13
N THR A 277 -2.72 21.13 -20.47
CA THR A 277 -3.11 20.10 -19.49
C THR A 277 -1.89 19.35 -18.99
N GLY A 278 -0.91 19.04 -19.85
CA GLY A 278 0.34 18.39 -19.43
C GLY A 278 1.14 19.23 -18.43
N THR A 279 1.09 20.56 -18.51
CA THR A 279 1.74 21.42 -17.52
C THR A 279 0.99 21.40 -16.17
N ILE A 280 -0.34 21.52 -16.20
CA ILE A 280 -1.16 21.51 -14.97
C ILE A 280 -1.12 20.14 -14.29
N PHE A 281 -1.46 19.08 -15.03
CA PHE A 281 -1.44 17.71 -14.51
C PHE A 281 -0.02 17.27 -14.18
N GLY A 282 0.98 17.63 -15.00
CA GLY A 282 2.39 17.31 -14.72
C GLY A 282 2.88 17.90 -13.40
N ALA A 283 2.48 19.13 -13.06
CA ALA A 283 2.82 19.73 -11.76
C ALA A 283 2.16 18.98 -10.60
N LEU A 284 0.86 18.69 -10.71
CA LEU A 284 0.11 17.93 -9.70
C LEU A 284 0.69 16.52 -9.51
N THR A 285 0.90 15.78 -10.60
CA THR A 285 1.49 14.44 -10.59
C THR A 285 2.90 14.48 -10.00
N LEU A 286 3.74 15.45 -10.36
CA LEU A 286 5.08 15.58 -9.78
C LEU A 286 5.00 15.77 -8.26
N THR A 287 4.16 16.69 -7.77
CA THR A 287 4.01 16.91 -6.33
C THR A 287 3.52 15.66 -5.60
N TRP A 288 2.55 14.96 -6.16
CA TRP A 288 2.00 13.75 -5.56
C TRP A 288 3.02 12.61 -5.54
N VAL A 289 3.67 12.34 -6.67
CA VAL A 289 4.63 11.25 -6.81
C VAL A 289 5.85 11.49 -5.92
N VAL A 290 6.34 12.73 -5.83
CA VAL A 290 7.43 13.07 -4.90
C VAL A 290 6.99 12.89 -3.45
N SER A 291 5.76 13.29 -3.09
CA SER A 291 5.23 13.05 -1.75
C SER A 291 5.17 11.55 -1.41
N GLY A 292 4.68 10.71 -2.33
CA GLY A 292 4.64 9.25 -2.14
C GLY A 292 6.03 8.61 -2.16
N TRP A 293 6.95 9.13 -2.94
CA TRP A 293 8.35 8.66 -2.96
C TRP A 293 9.05 8.95 -1.63
N LEU A 294 8.83 10.13 -1.04
CA LEU A 294 9.37 10.50 0.27
C LEU A 294 8.75 9.68 1.41
N SER A 295 7.47 9.33 1.33
CA SER A 295 6.81 8.48 2.34
C SER A 295 7.31 7.03 2.36
N MET A 296 8.11 6.63 1.38
CA MET A 296 8.75 5.30 1.32
C MET A 296 10.15 5.28 1.96
N GLU A 297 10.51 6.34 2.69
CA GLU A 297 11.79 6.50 3.40
C GLU A 297 13.00 6.11 2.53
N PRO A 298 13.22 6.82 1.41
CA PRO A 298 14.26 6.45 0.44
C PRO A 298 15.68 6.44 1.06
N PHE A 299 15.87 7.17 2.16
CA PHE A 299 17.14 7.30 2.86
C PHE A 299 17.12 6.77 4.31
N PHE A 300 16.08 6.02 4.70
CA PHE A 300 15.94 5.41 6.04
C PHE A 300 16.02 6.42 7.20
N TRP A 301 15.42 7.60 7.02
CA TRP A 301 15.27 8.61 8.07
C TRP A 301 13.97 8.44 8.84
#